data_AF-A0A2I0WTQ9-F1
#
_entry.id   AF-A0A2I0WTQ9-F1
#
_cell.length_a   1.000
_cell.length_b   1.000
_cell.length_c   1.000
_cell.angle_alpha   90.00
_cell.angle_beta   90.00
_cell.angle_gamma   90.00
#
_symmetry.space_group_name_H-M   'P 1'
#
loop_
_entity.id
_entity.type
_entity.pdbx_description
1 polymer ?
#
loop_
_entity_poly.entity_id
_entity_poly.type
_entity_poly.pdbx_seq_one_letter_code
_entity_poly.pdbx_strand_id
1 'polypeptide(L)'
;MEVPPLLIHLHKLSPATSEESLDGVLETLWETRKSGLSPIQRTQIHSLLNLPVPQELDTVLSCLRFIIRKVSKEKLAVEELQRLFPVDLSTDIQKTLVTLLQKYQSQWEKEVAREQKRNMKD
;
A
#
# COMPACT_ATOMS: atom_id res chain seq x y z
N MET A 1 -9.16 -10.08 -14.77
CA MET A 1 -8.25 -8.95 -14.48
C MET A 1 -6.88 -9.54 -14.30
N GLU A 2 -5.93 -9.18 -15.14
CA GLU A 2 -4.53 -9.58 -14.93
C GLU A 2 -3.98 -8.79 -13.74
N VAL A 3 -3.26 -9.48 -12.85
CA VAL A 3 -2.53 -8.82 -11.77
C VAL A 3 -1.46 -7.94 -12.43
N PRO A 4 -1.42 -6.63 -12.14
CA PRO A 4 -0.40 -5.75 -12.69
C PRO A 4 1.01 -6.34 -12.48
N PRO A 5 1.86 -6.40 -13.51
CA PRO A 5 3.18 -7.05 -13.43
C PRO A 5 4.06 -6.52 -12.30
N LEU A 6 3.83 -5.28 -11.84
CA LEU A 6 4.55 -4.70 -10.72
C LEU A 6 4.25 -5.41 -9.38
N LEU A 7 3.03 -5.91 -9.17
CA LEU A 7 2.61 -6.48 -7.88
C LEU A 7 3.30 -7.80 -7.54
N ILE A 8 3.99 -8.43 -8.50
CA ILE A 8 4.87 -9.59 -8.25
C ILE A 8 5.99 -9.25 -7.24
N HIS A 9 6.36 -7.98 -7.10
CA HIS A 9 7.39 -7.58 -6.15
C HIS A 9 6.91 -7.58 -4.70
N LEU A 10 5.61 -7.78 -4.43
CA LEU A 10 5.11 -7.99 -3.07
C LEU A 10 5.65 -9.28 -2.44
N HIS A 11 6.10 -10.26 -3.23
CA HIS A 11 6.79 -11.45 -2.72
C HIS A 11 8.10 -11.16 -1.98
N LYS A 12 8.64 -9.95 -2.13
CA LYS A 12 9.82 -9.48 -1.38
C LYS A 12 9.49 -9.12 0.06
N LEU A 13 8.20 -8.96 0.39
CA LEU A 13 7.77 -8.78 1.78
C LEU A 13 8.10 -10.04 2.57
N SER A 14 8.81 -9.86 3.67
CA SER A 14 9.09 -10.95 4.58
C SER A 14 7.79 -11.44 5.22
N PRO A 15 7.56 -12.76 5.33
CA PRO A 15 6.48 -13.29 6.16
C PRO A 15 6.58 -12.87 7.64
N ALA A 16 7.76 -12.41 8.09
CA ALA A 16 7.99 -11.90 9.43
C ALA A 16 7.55 -10.43 9.62
N THR A 17 7.12 -9.75 8.56
CA THR A 17 6.59 -8.38 8.68
C THR A 17 5.28 -8.40 9.46
N SER A 18 5.26 -7.70 10.61
CA SER A 18 4.08 -7.63 11.46
C SER A 18 2.96 -6.79 10.83
N GLU A 19 1.72 -7.03 11.27
CA GLU A 19 0.58 -6.19 10.89
C GLU A 19 0.81 -4.72 11.25
N GLU A 20 1.34 -4.43 12.44
CA GLU A 20 1.67 -3.07 12.87
C GLU A 20 2.69 -2.39 11.95
N SER A 21 3.69 -3.16 11.48
CA SER A 21 4.68 -2.65 10.52
C SER A 21 4.02 -2.29 9.19
N LEU A 22 3.13 -3.15 8.67
CA LEU A 22 2.40 -2.86 7.44
C LEU A 22 1.43 -1.69 7.61
N ASP A 23 0.74 -1.59 8.74
CA ASP A 23 -0.17 -0.49 9.08
C ASP A 23 0.57 0.84 9.05
N GLY A 24 1.68 0.95 9.80
CA GLY A 24 2.49 2.16 9.85
C GLY A 24 3.11 2.54 8.49
N VAL A 25 3.49 1.55 7.68
CA VAL A 25 3.97 1.80 6.31
C VAL A 25 2.86 2.34 5.42
N LEU A 26 1.66 1.74 5.43
CA LEU A 26 0.52 2.20 4.64
C LEU A 26 0.09 3.61 5.04
N GLU A 27 0.05 3.89 6.34
CA GLU A 27 -0.24 5.22 6.88
C GLU A 27 0.80 6.25 6.41
N THR A 28 2.10 5.97 6.59
CA THR A 28 3.18 6.86 6.15
C THR A 28 3.10 7.13 4.65
N LEU A 29 2.84 6.10 3.83
CA LEU A 29 2.70 6.24 2.38
C LEU A 29 1.48 7.07 1.97
N TRP A 30 0.39 6.96 2.73
CA TRP A 30 -0.79 7.76 2.51
C TRP A 30 -0.56 9.24 2.84
N GLU A 31 0.06 9.53 3.99
CA GLU A 31 0.37 10.89 4.43
C GLU A 31 1.35 11.59 3.48
N THR A 32 2.36 10.84 3.02
CA THR A 32 3.42 11.35 2.14
C THR A 32 3.09 11.25 0.65
N ARG A 33 1.85 10.92 0.28
CA ARG A 33 1.46 10.69 -1.12
C ARG A 33 1.65 11.91 -2.05
N LYS A 34 1.72 13.12 -1.48
CA LYS A 34 1.90 14.39 -2.21
C LYS A 34 3.33 14.96 -2.11
N SER A 35 3.99 14.74 -0.99
CA SER A 35 5.31 15.30 -0.68
C SER A 35 6.47 14.35 -0.96
N GLY A 36 6.20 13.05 -1.09
CA GLY A 36 7.23 12.01 -1.15
C GLY A 36 7.79 11.67 0.23
N LEU A 37 8.58 10.59 0.29
CA LEU A 37 9.20 10.12 1.53
C LEU A 37 10.53 10.84 1.79
N SER A 38 10.74 11.27 3.02
CA SER A 38 12.05 11.74 3.49
C SER A 38 13.05 10.59 3.62
N PRO A 39 14.37 10.86 3.65
CA PRO A 39 15.39 9.84 3.88
C PRO A 39 15.18 9.03 5.17
N ILE A 40 14.72 9.69 6.24
CA ILE A 40 14.43 9.05 7.54
C ILE A 40 13.27 8.06 7.39
N GLN A 41 12.18 8.49 6.76
CA GLN A 41 11.02 7.62 6.51
C GLN A 41 11.39 6.44 5.61
N ARG A 42 12.24 6.64 4.61
CA ARG A 42 12.73 5.55 3.74
C ARG A 42 13.48 4.49 4.56
N THR A 43 14.38 4.90 5.45
CA THR A 43 15.12 3.98 6.32
C THR A 43 14.19 3.26 7.29
N GLN A 44 13.23 3.97 7.89
CA GLN A 44 12.25 3.37 8.80
C GLN A 44 11.39 2.32 8.09
N ILE A 45 10.85 2.64 6.92
CA ILE A 45 10.03 1.71 6.13
C ILE A 45 10.86 0.50 5.70
N HIS A 46 12.12 0.69 5.29
CA HIS A 46 13.01 -0.41 4.93
C HIS A 46 13.18 -1.41 6.09
N SER A 47 13.43 -0.90 7.30
CA SER A 47 13.52 -1.72 8.52
C SER A 47 12.21 -2.41 8.86
N LEU A 48 11.07 -1.70 8.81
CA LEU A 48 9.74 -2.25 9.13
C LEU A 48 9.35 -3.40 8.19
N LEU A 49 9.69 -3.28 6.90
CA LEU A 49 9.40 -4.30 5.90
C LEU A 49 10.37 -5.48 5.93
N ASN A 50 11.42 -5.43 6.77
CA ASN A 50 12.46 -6.45 6.87
C ASN A 50 13.07 -6.81 5.49
N LEU A 51 13.28 -5.82 4.63
CA LEU A 51 13.76 -6.06 3.26
C LEU A 51 15.25 -6.41 3.28
N PRO A 52 15.67 -7.46 2.56
CA PRO A 52 17.06 -7.92 2.61
C PRO A 52 18.04 -6.92 2.00
N VAL A 53 17.62 -6.16 0.98
CA VAL A 53 18.48 -5.16 0.32
C VAL A 53 17.75 -3.82 0.09
N PRO A 54 18.43 -2.67 0.21
CA PRO A 54 17.81 -1.36 0.02
C PRO A 54 17.21 -1.12 -1.37
N GLN A 55 17.77 -1.75 -2.41
CA GLN A 55 17.33 -1.61 -3.80
C GLN A 55 15.92 -2.15 -4.04
N GLU A 56 15.43 -3.04 -3.16
CA GLU A 56 14.09 -3.60 -3.27
C GLU A 56 13.01 -2.65 -2.73
N LEU A 57 13.40 -1.69 -1.91
CA LEU A 57 12.48 -0.75 -1.28
C LEU A 57 11.64 -0.04 -2.33
N ASP A 58 12.26 0.54 -3.37
CA ASP A 58 11.52 1.31 -4.36
C ASP A 58 10.52 0.45 -5.16
N THR A 59 10.85 -0.81 -5.44
CA THR A 59 9.92 -1.74 -6.09
C THR A 59 8.73 -2.07 -5.20
N VAL A 60 8.95 -2.40 -3.93
CA VAL A 60 7.88 -2.72 -2.97
C VAL A 60 7.00 -1.49 -2.69
N LEU A 61 7.62 -0.32 -2.53
CA LEU A 61 6.90 0.94 -2.36
C LEU A 61 6.04 1.26 -3.58
N SER A 62 6.49 0.94 -4.78
CA SER A 62 5.70 1.14 -6.01
C SER A 62 4.45 0.26 -6.01
N CYS A 63 4.55 -1.00 -5.54
CA CYS A 63 3.39 -1.88 -5.34
C CYS A 63 2.39 -1.30 -4.35
N LEU A 64 2.86 -0.92 -3.16
CA LEU A 64 2.00 -0.41 -2.12
C LEU A 64 1.31 0.89 -2.54
N ARG A 65 2.04 1.81 -3.18
CA ARG A 65 1.47 3.06 -3.73
C ARG A 65 0.44 2.80 -4.83
N PHE A 66 0.67 1.83 -5.70
CA PHE A 66 -0.30 1.45 -6.71
C PHE A 66 -1.62 1.00 -6.06
N ILE A 67 -1.52 0.11 -5.07
CA ILE A 67 -2.69 -0.41 -4.33
C ILE A 67 -3.42 0.73 -3.62
N ILE A 68 -2.70 1.56 -2.86
CA ILE A 68 -3.27 2.72 -2.16
C ILE A 68 -4.03 3.62 -3.15
N ARG A 69 -3.42 3.94 -4.30
CA ARG A 69 -4.05 4.78 -5.34
C ARG A 69 -5.30 4.14 -5.93
N LYS A 70 -5.34 2.82 -6.07
CA LYS A 70 -6.52 2.09 -6.57
C LYS A 70 -7.63 2.09 -5.53
N VAL A 71 -7.34 1.68 -4.30
CA VAL A 71 -8.29 1.57 -3.18
C VAL A 71 -8.85 2.93 -2.75
N SER A 72 -8.07 4.00 -2.87
CA SER A 72 -8.54 5.36 -2.57
C SER A 72 -9.47 5.97 -3.63
N LYS A 73 -9.55 5.38 -4.82
CA LYS A 73 -10.38 5.84 -5.93
C LYS A 73 -11.57 4.94 -6.22
N GLU A 74 -11.41 3.65 -5.96
CA GLU A 74 -12.39 2.62 -6.24
C GLU A 74 -12.79 1.95 -4.92
N LYS A 75 -14.09 1.91 -4.65
CA LYS A 75 -14.62 1.15 -3.52
C LYS A 75 -14.67 -0.32 -3.89
N LEU A 76 -13.62 -1.05 -3.54
CA LEU A 76 -13.43 -2.47 -3.81
C LEU A 76 -13.99 -3.32 -2.67
N ALA A 77 -14.75 -4.35 -3.01
CA ALA A 77 -15.15 -5.40 -2.08
C ALA A 77 -13.95 -6.29 -1.67
N VAL A 78 -14.11 -7.11 -0.63
CA VAL A 78 -13.06 -8.03 -0.13
C VAL A 78 -12.50 -8.90 -1.25
N GLU A 79 -13.40 -9.47 -2.06
CA GLU A 79 -13.06 -10.40 -3.14
C GLU A 79 -12.30 -9.69 -4.26
N GLU A 80 -12.58 -8.41 -4.49
CA GLU A 80 -11.85 -7.59 -5.45
C GLU A 80 -10.47 -7.20 -4.94
N LEU A 81 -10.34 -6.88 -3.64
CA LEU A 81 -9.06 -6.64 -2.99
C LEU A 81 -8.16 -7.88 -3.06
N GLN A 82 -8.70 -9.06 -2.75
CA GLN A 82 -7.97 -10.33 -2.82
C GLN A 82 -7.43 -10.60 -4.22
N ARG A 83 -8.22 -10.30 -5.28
CA ARG A 83 -7.82 -10.46 -6.68
C ARG A 83 -6.73 -9.48 -7.14
N LEU A 84 -6.40 -8.44 -6.36
CA LEU A 84 -5.27 -7.56 -6.68
C LEU A 84 -3.93 -8.26 -6.47
N PHE A 85 -3.87 -9.23 -5.57
CA PHE A 85 -2.63 -9.85 -5.18
C PHE A 85 -2.25 -11.03 -6.08
N PRO A 86 -0.95 -11.28 -6.29
CA PRO A 86 -0.48 -12.50 -6.92
C PRO A 86 -1.00 -13.75 -6.19
N VAL A 87 -1.27 -14.82 -6.94
CA VAL A 87 -1.79 -16.09 -6.38
C VAL A 87 -0.75 -16.84 -5.55
N ASP A 88 0.52 -16.53 -5.75
CA ASP A 88 1.69 -17.07 -5.06
C ASP A 88 2.13 -16.21 -3.85
N LEU A 89 1.41 -15.13 -3.55
CA LEU A 89 1.68 -14.32 -2.37
C LEU A 89 1.38 -15.10 -1.09
N SER A 90 2.22 -14.91 -0.06
CA SER A 90 1.97 -15.49 1.26
C SER A 90 0.57 -15.14 1.76
N THR A 91 -0.18 -16.17 2.16
CA THR A 91 -1.57 -16.05 2.65
C THR A 91 -1.67 -15.08 3.82
N ASP A 92 -0.71 -15.10 4.75
CA ASP A 92 -0.71 -14.22 5.91
C ASP A 92 -0.56 -12.75 5.49
N ILE A 93 0.42 -12.46 4.64
CA ILE A 93 0.65 -11.11 4.10
C ILE A 93 -0.57 -10.63 3.30
N GLN A 94 -1.14 -11.49 2.45
CA GLN A 94 -2.33 -11.14 1.68
C GLN A 94 -3.51 -10.79 2.60
N LYS A 95 -3.80 -11.63 3.60
CA LYS A 95 -4.90 -11.37 4.56
C LYS A 95 -4.67 -10.07 5.33
N THR A 96 -3.47 -9.85 5.83
CA THR A 96 -3.13 -8.61 6.55
C THR A 96 -3.32 -7.40 5.65
N LEU A 97 -2.79 -7.42 4.42
CA LEU A 97 -2.98 -6.31 3.48
C LEU A 97 -4.46 -6.08 3.16
N VAL A 98 -5.25 -7.12 2.90
CA VAL A 98 -6.70 -6.99 2.66
C VAL A 98 -7.39 -6.31 3.84
N THR A 99 -7.14 -6.78 5.07
CA THR A 99 -7.73 -6.21 6.29
C THR A 99 -7.37 -4.73 6.46
N LEU A 100 -6.10 -4.38 6.30
CA LEU A 100 -5.63 -3.00 6.43
C LEU A 100 -6.22 -2.09 5.32
N LEU A 101 -6.28 -2.57 4.08
CA LEU A 101 -6.87 -1.81 2.98
C LEU A 101 -8.36 -1.57 3.19
N GLN A 102 -9.09 -2.54 3.72
CA GLN A 102 -10.50 -2.36 4.09
C GLN A 102 -10.67 -1.32 5.20
N LYS A 103 -9.82 -1.37 6.24
CA LYS A 103 -9.80 -0.39 7.33
C LYS A 103 -9.65 1.04 6.77
N TYR A 104 -8.73 1.24 5.83
CA TYR A 104 -8.41 2.57 5.32
C TYR A 104 -9.27 3.07 4.15
N GLN A 105 -9.88 2.18 3.36
CA GLN A 105 -10.58 2.54 2.12
C GLN A 105 -11.58 3.69 2.30
N SER A 106 -12.45 3.60 3.31
CA SER A 106 -13.48 4.61 3.57
C SER A 106 -12.90 5.98 3.98
N GLN A 107 -11.76 5.99 4.66
CA GLN A 107 -11.08 7.23 5.02
C GLN A 107 -10.43 7.87 3.80
N TRP A 108 -9.66 7.09 3.05
CA TRP A 108 -8.93 7.56 1.88
C TRP A 108 -9.87 8.09 0.79
N GLU A 109 -10.98 7.39 0.52
CA GLU A 109 -12.01 7.82 -0.42
C GLU A 109 -12.54 9.23 -0.07
N LYS A 110 -12.87 9.45 1.21
CA LYS A 110 -13.38 10.75 1.70
C LYS A 110 -12.33 11.85 1.56
N GLU A 111 -11.07 11.55 1.87
CA GLU A 111 -9.97 12.50 1.72
C GLU A 111 -9.75 12.88 0.25
N VAL A 112 -9.71 11.91 -0.67
CA VAL A 112 -9.59 12.18 -2.12
C VAL A 112 -10.77 13.03 -2.62
N ALA A 113 -11.99 12.68 -2.23
CA ALA A 113 -13.19 13.42 -2.64
C ALA A 113 -13.18 14.86 -2.11
N ARG A 114 -12.70 15.09 -0.88
CA ARG A 114 -12.54 16.44 -0.31
C ARG A 114 -11.47 17.25 -1.04
N GLU A 115 -10.37 16.61 -1.43
CA GLU A 115 -9.28 17.25 -2.16
C GLU A 115 -9.69 17.66 -3.57
N GLN A 116 -10.41 16.79 -4.29
CA GLN A 116 -10.96 17.12 -5.62
C GLN A 116 -11.91 18.31 -5.57
N LYS A 117 -12.78 18.36 -4.55
CA LYS A 117 -13.71 19.50 -4.35
C LYS A 117 -12.99 20.81 -4.05
N ARG A 118 -11.84 20.77 -3.37
CA ARG A 118 -11.03 21.96 -3.09
C ARG A 118 -10.41 22.51 -4.37
N ASN A 119 -9.79 21.65 -5.17
CA ASN A 119 -9.09 22.03 -6.40
C ASN A 119 -10.01 22.55 -7.52
N MET A 120 -11.33 22.34 -7.42
CA MET A 120 -12.33 22.88 -8.37
C MET A 120 -12.85 24.28 -7.99
N LYS A 121 -12.41 24.81 -6.84
CA LYS A 121 -12.89 26.07 -6.27
C LYS A 121 -11.84 27.18 -6.29
N ASP A 122 -10.62 26.85 -6.73
CA ASP A 122 -9.51 27.75 -7.02
C ASP A 122 -9.41 27.94 -8.54
#